data_AF-A0A7H1CNC2-F1
#
_entry.id   AF-A0A7H1CNC2-F1
#
_cell.length_a   1.000
_cell.length_b   1.000
_cell.length_c   1.000
_cell.angle_alpha   90.00
_cell.angle_beta   90.00
_cell.angle_gamma   90.00
#
_symmetry.space_group_name_H-M   'P 1'
#
loop_
_entity.id
_entity.type
_entity.pdbx_description
1 polymer ?
#
loop_
_entity_poly.entity_id
_entity_poly.type
_entity_poly.pdbx_seq_one_letter_code
_entity_poly.pdbx_strand_id
1 'polypeptide(L)'
;MFTFYMYLAPMVACVLMLMNYLMSTSNSYMEKDGPFECGFTSYQQSRSAFSVAFILVAILFLPFDLEMSSMLPYVVSAYTNGMYGLSMLMLFLLTLVMAFVYEMNLGALNLERRYMNKVKVLKTKL
;
A
#
# COMPACT_ATOMS: atom_id res chain seq x y z
N MET A 1 -15.00 -14.18 -25.67
CA MET A 1 -15.30 -14.54 -24.27
C MET A 1 -14.65 -13.58 -23.28
N PHE A 2 -13.33 -13.32 -23.36
CA PHE A 2 -12.62 -12.38 -22.48
C PHE A 2 -13.13 -10.93 -22.53
N THR A 3 -13.31 -10.38 -23.74
CA THR A 3 -13.83 -9.01 -23.94
C THR A 3 -15.22 -8.83 -23.33
N PHE A 4 -16.08 -9.82 -23.48
CA PHE A 4 -17.42 -9.83 -22.90
C PHE A 4 -17.39 -9.76 -21.36
N TYR A 5 -16.48 -10.50 -20.72
CA TYR A 5 -16.34 -10.48 -19.26
C TYR A 5 -15.84 -9.12 -18.74
N MET A 6 -14.88 -8.48 -19.44
CA MET A 6 -14.40 -7.14 -19.07
C MET A 6 -15.51 -6.09 -19.04
N TYR A 7 -16.51 -6.19 -19.92
CA TYR A 7 -17.63 -5.25 -19.94
C TYR A 7 -18.77 -5.65 -18.99
N LEU A 8 -19.04 -6.95 -18.84
CA LEU A 8 -20.15 -7.43 -18.03
C LEU A 8 -19.94 -7.18 -16.52
N ALA A 9 -18.73 -7.40 -15.99
CA ALA A 9 -18.45 -7.22 -14.56
C ALA A 9 -18.75 -5.79 -14.04
N PRO A 10 -18.21 -4.71 -14.64
CA PRO A 10 -18.54 -3.35 -14.20
C PRO A 10 -20.00 -2.98 -14.50
N MET A 11 -20.58 -3.48 -15.60
CA MET A 11 -21.98 -3.23 -15.93
C MET A 11 -22.92 -3.77 -14.86
N VAL A 12 -22.72 -5.01 -14.39
CA VAL A 12 -23.53 -5.61 -13.33
C VAL A 12 -23.37 -4.82 -12.02
N ALA A 13 -22.15 -4.42 -11.66
CA ALA A 13 -21.92 -3.60 -10.48
C ALA A 13 -22.67 -2.26 -10.53
N CYS A 14 -22.65 -1.57 -11.68
CA CYS A 14 -23.40 -0.34 -11.88
C CYS A 14 -24.92 -0.56 -11.83
N VAL A 15 -25.45 -1.64 -12.42
CA VAL A 15 -26.89 -1.95 -12.38
C VAL A 15 -27.34 -2.22 -10.94
N LEU A 16 -26.59 -2.99 -10.15
CA LEU A 16 -26.93 -3.26 -8.75
C LEU A 16 -26.87 -1.99 -7.90
N MET A 17 -25.87 -1.14 -8.11
CA MET A 17 -25.77 0.16 -7.43
C MET A 17 -26.95 1.09 -7.81
N LEU A 18 -27.34 1.15 -9.09
CA LEU A 18 -28.50 1.91 -9.55
C LEU A 18 -29.81 1.38 -8.98
N MET A 19 -29.98 0.05 -8.94
CA MET A 19 -31.17 -0.55 -8.33
C MET A 19 -31.25 -0.24 -6.84
N ASN A 20 -30.14 -0.31 -6.10
CA ASN A 20 -30.12 0.10 -4.71
C ASN A 20 -30.50 1.58 -4.56
N TYR A 21 -29.94 2.47 -5.37
CA TYR A 21 -30.26 3.88 -5.33
C TYR A 21 -31.74 4.19 -5.61
N LEU A 22 -32.36 3.49 -6.58
CA LEU A 22 -33.76 3.70 -6.95
C LEU A 22 -34.75 3.07 -5.96
N MET A 23 -34.42 1.92 -5.37
CA MET A 23 -35.33 1.18 -4.48
C MET A 23 -35.14 1.50 -3.00
N SER A 24 -33.99 2.02 -2.60
CA SER A 24 -33.66 2.28 -1.19
C SER A 24 -34.42 3.50 -0.66
N THR A 25 -35.02 3.36 0.52
CA THR A 25 -35.66 4.47 1.22
C THR A 25 -34.59 5.33 1.90
N SER A 26 -34.32 6.52 1.35
CA SER A 26 -33.41 7.49 1.98
C SER A 26 -34.17 8.38 2.98
N ASN A 27 -33.95 8.15 4.28
CA ASN A 27 -34.37 9.07 5.33
C ASN A 27 -33.13 9.78 5.87
N SER A 28 -32.90 11.01 5.39
CA SER A 28 -31.76 11.87 5.75
C SER A 28 -32.14 12.79 6.91
N TYR A 29 -31.32 12.79 7.95
CA TYR A 29 -31.43 13.71 9.09
C TYR A 29 -30.03 14.15 9.47
N MET A 30 -29.90 15.35 10.06
CA MET A 30 -28.60 16.00 10.30
C MET A 30 -27.59 15.11 11.03
N GLU A 31 -28.04 14.30 11.99
CA GLU A 31 -27.15 13.40 12.74
C GLU A 31 -26.80 12.09 12.00
N LYS A 32 -27.56 11.71 10.97
CA LYS A 32 -27.23 10.56 10.10
C LYS A 32 -26.16 10.91 9.08
N ASP A 33 -26.25 12.13 8.56
CA ASP A 33 -25.40 12.60 7.47
C ASP A 33 -24.08 13.17 8.00
N GLY A 34 -23.97 13.40 9.32
CA GLY A 34 -22.74 13.82 10.00
C GLY A 34 -21.81 12.66 10.38
N PRO A 35 -20.52 12.93 10.60
CA PRO A 35 -19.60 11.95 11.15
C PRO A 35 -20.01 11.55 12.57
N PHE A 36 -19.80 10.28 12.92
CA PHE A 36 -20.02 9.81 14.29
C PHE A 36 -18.94 10.39 15.21
N GLU A 37 -19.28 11.46 15.91
CA GLU A 37 -18.48 12.04 16.97
C GLU A 37 -19.23 11.80 18.29
N CYS A 38 -18.54 11.31 19.34
CA CYS A 38 -19.15 11.02 20.64
C CYS A 38 -19.59 12.29 21.42
N GLY A 39 -20.32 13.21 20.78
CA GLY A 39 -20.84 14.45 21.37
C GLY A 39 -19.88 15.64 21.36
N PHE A 40 -18.73 15.55 20.69
CA PHE A 40 -17.72 16.62 20.65
C PHE A 40 -17.39 17.02 19.21
N THR A 41 -17.55 18.30 18.88
CA THR A 41 -17.20 18.86 17.57
C THR A 41 -15.68 18.92 17.39
N SER A 42 -15.14 18.30 16.35
CA SER A 42 -13.70 18.32 16.06
C SER A 42 -13.21 19.70 15.56
N TYR A 43 -12.90 20.64 16.44
CA TYR A 43 -12.08 21.83 16.11
C TYR A 43 -10.59 21.50 16.11
N GLN A 44 -10.19 20.40 15.46
CA GLN A 44 -8.83 19.90 15.49
C GLN A 44 -8.21 19.75 14.11
N GLN A 45 -6.89 19.79 14.10
CA GLN A 45 -6.07 19.63 12.91
C GLN A 45 -6.44 18.33 12.17
N SER A 46 -6.75 18.44 10.87
CA SER A 46 -7.11 17.32 10.01
C SER A 46 -5.98 16.31 9.78
N ARG A 47 -4.75 16.68 10.14
CA ARG A 47 -3.56 15.83 10.02
C ARG A 47 -3.18 15.23 11.36
N SER A 48 -3.24 13.91 11.44
CA SER A 48 -2.69 13.13 12.54
C SER A 48 -1.19 12.86 12.32
N ALA A 49 -0.44 12.79 13.42
CA ALA A 49 0.96 12.37 13.37
C ALA A 49 1.00 10.83 13.22
N PHE A 50 1.54 10.35 12.10
CA PHE A 50 1.78 8.94 11.83
C PHE A 50 3.27 8.62 11.81
N SER A 51 3.61 7.33 11.95
CA SER A 51 5.01 6.88 11.87
C SER A 51 5.55 7.03 10.44
N VAL A 52 6.80 7.48 10.30
CA VAL A 52 7.49 7.63 9.01
C VAL A 52 7.58 6.29 8.26
N ALA A 53 7.55 5.16 8.98
CA ALA A 53 7.56 3.83 8.39
C ALA A 53 6.42 3.61 7.35
N PHE A 54 5.24 4.22 7.55
CA PHE A 54 4.12 4.06 6.63
C PHE A 54 4.37 4.72 5.26
N ILE A 55 5.01 5.89 5.24
CA ILE A 55 5.35 6.55 3.97
C ILE A 55 6.59 5.91 3.32
N LEU A 56 7.53 5.43 4.13
CA LEU A 56 8.70 4.69 3.65
C LEU A 56 8.29 3.47 2.83
N VAL A 57 7.32 2.66 3.28
CA VAL A 57 6.84 1.50 2.50
C VAL A 57 6.31 1.92 1.12
N ALA A 58 5.57 3.02 1.03
CA ALA A 58 5.07 3.52 -0.26
C ALA A 58 6.20 4.01 -1.19
N ILE A 59 7.22 4.67 -0.63
CA ILE A 59 8.39 5.11 -1.39
C ILE A 59 9.23 3.92 -1.87
N LEU A 60 9.43 2.91 -1.02
CA LEU A 60 10.19 1.69 -1.34
C LEU A 60 9.47 0.76 -2.30
N PHE A 61 8.14 0.80 -2.33
CA PHE A 61 7.35 0.06 -3.31
C PHE A 61 7.65 0.52 -4.75
N LEU A 62 7.92 1.81 -4.97
CA LEU A 62 8.12 2.37 -6.31
C LEU A 62 9.36 1.82 -7.04
N PRO A 63 10.59 1.81 -6.48
CA PRO A 63 11.73 1.21 -7.14
C PRO A 63 11.56 -0.30 -7.28
N PHE A 64 11.05 -1.00 -6.26
CA PHE A 64 10.83 -2.45 -6.33
C PHE A 64 9.83 -2.87 -7.43
N ASP A 65 8.76 -2.09 -7.63
CA ASP A 65 7.81 -2.31 -8.72
C ASP A 65 8.45 -2.04 -10.10
N LEU A 66 9.26 -0.98 -10.20
CA LEU A 66 10.00 -0.65 -11.43
C LEU A 66 11.03 -1.76 -11.76
N GLU A 67 11.68 -2.34 -10.76
CA GLU A 67 12.60 -3.46 -10.91
C GLU A 67 11.91 -4.72 -11.44
N MET A 68 10.75 -5.06 -10.89
CA MET A 68 9.98 -6.21 -11.40
C MET A 68 9.48 -5.96 -12.83
N SER A 69 9.08 -4.72 -13.14
CA SER A 69 8.73 -4.32 -14.51
C SER A 69 9.93 -4.41 -15.47
N SER A 70 11.13 -4.01 -15.04
CA SER A 70 12.35 -4.06 -15.87
C SER A 70 12.89 -5.47 -16.10
N MET A 71 12.48 -6.46 -15.28
CA MET A 71 12.76 -7.87 -15.55
C MET A 71 11.91 -8.44 -16.69
N LEU A 72 10.70 -7.92 -16.94
CA LEU A 72 9.77 -8.46 -17.93
C LEU A 72 10.37 -8.54 -19.35
N PRO A 73 11.04 -7.50 -19.89
CA PRO A 73 11.67 -7.58 -21.21
C PRO A 73 12.68 -8.72 -21.33
N TYR A 74 13.48 -8.96 -20.29
CA TYR A 74 14.43 -10.06 -20.27
C TYR A 74 13.70 -11.41 -20.26
N VAL A 75 12.67 -11.59 -19.43
CA VAL A 75 11.91 -12.84 -19.35
C VAL A 75 11.28 -13.18 -20.70
N VAL A 76 10.72 -12.19 -21.41
CA VAL A 76 10.12 -12.37 -22.73
C VAL A 76 11.17 -12.73 -23.81
N SER A 77 12.39 -12.20 -23.70
CA SER A 77 13.48 -12.39 -24.67
C SER A 77 14.60 -13.31 -24.18
N ALA A 78 14.33 -14.16 -23.18
CA ALA A 78 15.35 -14.98 -22.52
C ALA A 78 16.04 -15.94 -23.50
N TYR A 79 15.29 -16.47 -24.49
CA TYR A 79 15.83 -17.36 -25.51
C TYR A 79 16.81 -16.66 -26.47
N THR A 80 16.55 -15.39 -26.83
CA THR A 80 17.38 -14.66 -27.79
C THR A 80 18.65 -14.10 -27.15
N ASN A 81 18.59 -13.69 -25.88
CA ASN A 81 19.72 -13.09 -25.18
C ASN A 81 20.69 -14.13 -24.59
N GLY A 82 20.25 -15.39 -24.45
CA GLY A 82 21.07 -16.51 -23.99
C GLY A 82 21.78 -16.24 -22.65
N MET A 83 23.02 -16.73 -22.53
CA MET A 83 23.82 -16.57 -21.30
C MET A 83 24.26 -15.12 -21.03
N TYR A 84 24.37 -14.29 -22.08
CA TYR A 84 24.78 -12.89 -21.92
C TYR A 84 23.68 -12.03 -21.29
N GLY A 85 22.42 -12.20 -21.72
CA GLY A 85 21.30 -11.54 -21.06
C GLY A 85 21.15 -11.99 -19.61
N LEU A 86 21.37 -13.29 -19.35
CA LEU A 86 21.30 -13.84 -18.00
C LEU A 86 22.35 -13.21 -17.08
N SER A 87 23.60 -13.06 -17.53
CA SER A 87 24.64 -12.45 -16.71
C SER A 87 24.35 -10.97 -16.38
N MET A 88 23.80 -10.22 -17.34
CA MET A 88 23.37 -8.83 -17.13
C MET A 88 22.19 -8.73 -16.14
N LEU A 89 21.20 -9.62 -16.25
CA LEU A 89 20.10 -9.68 -15.29
C LEU A 89 20.60 -10.04 -13.89
N MET A 90 21.52 -11.00 -13.77
CA MET A 90 22.10 -11.38 -12.47
C MET A 90 22.88 -10.24 -11.83
N LEU A 91 23.63 -9.47 -12.61
CA LEU A 91 24.33 -8.29 -12.12
C LEU A 91 23.35 -7.22 -11.64
N PHE A 92 22.29 -6.95 -12.42
CA PHE A 92 21.22 -6.03 -12.05
C PHE A 92 20.55 -6.46 -10.74
N LEU A 93 20.16 -7.73 -10.62
CA LEU A 93 19.58 -8.31 -9.40
C LEU A 93 20.48 -8.18 -8.18
N LEU A 94 21.78 -8.45 -8.32
CA LEU A 94 22.74 -8.34 -7.21
C LEU A 94 22.83 -6.92 -6.67
N THR A 95 22.86 -5.91 -7.55
CA THR A 95 22.87 -4.51 -7.13
C THR A 95 21.63 -4.15 -6.30
N LEU A 96 20.46 -4.65 -6.70
CA LEU A 96 19.19 -4.41 -6.01
C LEU A 96 19.11 -5.12 -4.66
N VAL A 97 19.54 -6.38 -4.59
CA VAL A 97 19.61 -7.12 -3.33
C VAL A 97 20.53 -6.40 -2.35
N MET A 98 21.66 -5.85 -2.81
CA MET A 98 22.55 -5.06 -1.94
C MET A 98 21.86 -3.79 -1.42
N ALA A 99 21.13 -3.06 -2.27
CA ALA A 99 20.38 -1.88 -1.86
C ALA A 99 19.28 -2.23 -0.83
N PHE A 100 18.53 -3.30 -1.07
CA PHE A 100 17.49 -3.76 -0.17
C PHE A 100 18.03 -4.21 1.19
N VAL A 101 19.15 -4.94 1.22
CA VAL A 101 19.82 -5.35 2.46
C VAL A 101 20.30 -4.13 3.25
N TYR A 102 20.80 -3.09 2.58
CA TYR A 102 21.19 -1.84 3.25
C TYR A 102 19.99 -1.18 3.96
N GLU A 103 18.83 -1.10 3.29
CA GLU A 103 17.62 -0.52 3.88
C GLU A 103 17.06 -1.34 5.04
N MET A 104 17.12 -2.67 4.94
CA MET A 104 16.73 -3.57 6.04
C MET A 104 17.59 -3.32 7.29
N ASN A 105 18.90 -3.17 7.12
CA ASN A 105 19.82 -2.90 8.22
C ASN A 105 19.59 -1.52 8.86
N LEU A 106 19.07 -0.56 8.09
CA LEU A 106 18.67 0.75 8.62
C LEU A 106 17.48 0.67 9.59
N GLY A 107 16.72 -0.43 9.57
CA GLY A 107 15.55 -0.63 10.44
C GLY A 107 14.39 0.32 10.13
N ALA A 108 14.38 0.94 8.95
CA ALA A 108 13.45 1.99 8.56
C ALA A 108 11.97 1.53 8.51
N LEU A 109 11.73 0.22 8.37
CA LEU A 109 10.39 -0.38 8.33
C LEU A 109 9.86 -0.79 9.72
N ASN A 110 10.62 -0.61 10.80
CA ASN A 110 10.17 -1.03 12.12
C ASN A 110 9.07 -0.10 12.67
N LEU A 111 7.95 -0.71 13.06
CA LEU A 111 6.87 -0.02 13.75
C LEU A 111 7.20 0.10 15.24
N GLU A 112 7.64 1.29 15.67
CA GLU A 112 8.01 1.50 17.06
C GLU A 112 6.78 1.67 17.97
N ARG A 113 6.68 0.84 19.01
CA ARG A 113 5.67 0.98 20.07
C ARG A 113 6.17 1.90 21.18
N ARG A 114 5.90 3.21 21.06
CA ARG A 114 6.29 4.22 22.07
C ARG A 114 5.79 3.92 23.50
N TYR A 115 4.65 3.24 23.66
CA TYR A 115 4.09 2.95 24.98
C TYR A 115 4.92 1.94 25.80
N MET A 116 5.47 0.92 25.15
CA MET A 116 6.25 -0.12 25.84
C MET A 116 7.62 0.40 26.34
N ASN A 117 8.21 1.36 25.62
CA ASN A 117 9.47 2.00 26.03
C ASN A 117 9.30 2.79 27.34
N LYS A 118 8.19 3.54 27.51
CA LYS A 118 7.91 4.26 28.77
C LYS A 118 7.76 3.30 29.97
N VAL A 119 7.04 2.19 29.81
CA VAL A 119 6.83 1.22 30.90
C VAL A 119 8.14 0.57 31.32
N LYS A 120 9.02 0.24 30.38
CA LYS A 120 10.34 -0.35 30.67
C LYS A 120 11.21 0.61 31.50
N VAL A 121 11.29 1.89 31.09
CA VAL A 121 12.04 2.94 31.81
C VAL A 121 11.51 3.17 33.22
N LEU A 122 10.19 3.13 33.41
CA LEU A 122 9.58 3.28 34.74
C LEU A 122 9.90 2.11 35.66
N LYS A 123 9.99 0.88 35.13
CA LYS A 123 10.33 -0.32 35.90
C LYS A 123 11.80 -0.41 36.31
N THR A 124 12.71 0.23 35.56
CA THR A 124 14.14 0.28 35.89
C THR A 124 14.52 1.41 36.86
N LYS A 125 13.62 2.38 37.06
CA LYS A 125 13.79 3.49 38.01
C LYS A 125 13.15 3.22 39.39
N LEU A 126 12.43 2.11 39.52
CA LEU A 126 11.88 1.58 40.76
C LEU A 126 12.80 0.46 41.28
#